data_AF-A0AA87Q7J4-F1
#
_entry.id   AF-A0AA87Q7J4-F1
#
_cell.length_a   1.000
_cell.length_b   1.000
_cell.length_c   1.000
_cell.angle_alpha   90.00
_cell.angle_beta   90.00
_cell.angle_gamma   90.00
#
_symmetry.space_group_name_H-M   'P 1'
#
loop_
_entity.id
_entity.type
_entity.pdbx_description
1 polymer ?
#
loop_
_entity_poly.entity_id
_entity_poly.type
_entity_poly.pdbx_seq_one_letter_code
_entity_poly.pdbx_strand_id
1 'polypeptide(L)'
;MAKRLAPSSGHGDMPFDGGGVTDGLEDASLFDERLFFAPQAAKPTQRNKPAKPPSTPVTPEAHYHGHRERLRNRYRDSGDTALADYEILELLLFRLIPRRDTKPIAKALLARFGTLGGVFGASTNLLQEVNGVGEAVALDLKLVASVAQRMLKSELTGKPVLSSWKALIDYCHTAMAHETREQFRILFLDKRNALIADEIQGLGTVDHTPV
;
A
#
# COMPACT_ATOMS: atom_id res chain seq x y z
N MET A 1 -47.03 4.90 40.20
CA MET A 1 -46.59 6.30 39.96
C MET A 1 -46.86 6.65 38.52
N ALA A 2 -47.71 7.64 38.32
CA ALA A 2 -48.14 8.17 37.03
C ALA A 2 -47.15 9.22 36.51
N LYS A 3 -46.96 9.32 35.18
CA LYS A 3 -47.41 10.44 34.33
C LYS A 3 -46.73 10.44 32.95
N ARG A 4 -47.59 10.64 31.93
CA ARG A 4 -47.29 11.12 30.57
C ARG A 4 -46.64 12.51 30.62
N LEU A 5 -45.94 12.92 29.55
CA LEU A 5 -46.33 14.04 28.65
C LEU A 5 -45.26 14.26 27.54
N ALA A 6 -45.70 14.22 26.28
CA ALA A 6 -45.29 15.17 25.22
C ALA A 6 -46.32 16.35 25.25
N PRO A 7 -46.31 17.45 24.44
CA PRO A 7 -45.66 17.66 23.13
C PRO A 7 -45.25 19.14 22.80
N SER A 8 -45.15 19.46 21.48
CA SER A 8 -45.29 20.78 20.81
C SER A 8 -44.02 21.64 20.69
N SER A 9 -43.83 22.56 19.74
CA SER A 9 -44.21 22.84 18.33
C SER A 9 -43.76 24.28 18.08
N GLY A 10 -43.24 24.62 16.89
CA GLY A 10 -42.97 26.01 16.47
C GLY A 10 -42.17 25.99 15.17
N HIS A 11 -42.68 26.26 13.97
CA HIS A 11 -43.51 27.37 13.44
C HIS A 11 -42.72 28.67 13.21
N GLY A 12 -42.77 29.15 11.96
CA GLY A 12 -42.24 30.43 11.46
C GLY A 12 -40.89 30.30 10.74
N ASP A 13 -40.59 30.95 9.63
CA ASP A 13 -41.36 31.83 8.74
C ASP A 13 -40.52 32.03 7.47
N MET A 14 -41.17 32.15 6.32
CA MET A 14 -40.62 32.73 5.09
C MET A 14 -41.18 34.16 4.97
N PRO A 15 -40.36 35.13 4.57
CA PRO A 15 -40.81 36.17 3.64
C PRO A 15 -39.82 36.24 2.45
N PHE A 16 -40.25 36.02 1.20
CA PHE A 16 -40.80 37.04 0.31
C PHE A 16 -40.13 38.41 0.46
N ASP A 17 -39.30 38.75 -0.53
CA ASP A 17 -39.06 40.14 -0.91
C ASP A 17 -39.24 40.26 -2.42
N GLY A 18 -40.08 41.21 -2.81
CA GLY A 18 -40.49 41.47 -4.18
C GLY A 18 -40.03 42.83 -4.69
N GLY A 19 -40.17 43.03 -6.01
CA GLY A 19 -40.08 44.31 -6.70
C GLY A 19 -38.65 44.75 -7.05
N GLY A 20 -38.33 45.24 -8.24
CA GLY A 20 -39.11 45.58 -9.43
C GLY A 20 -38.30 46.55 -10.31
N VAL A 21 -38.82 46.81 -11.52
CA VAL A 21 -38.66 48.07 -12.30
C VAL A 21 -37.30 48.23 -13.04
N THR A 22 -37.21 47.80 -14.31
CA THR A 22 -37.31 48.57 -15.59
C THR A 22 -36.22 49.60 -15.85
N ASP A 23 -35.49 49.41 -16.95
CA ASP A 23 -35.03 50.43 -17.90
C ASP A 23 -34.62 49.66 -19.18
N GLY A 24 -35.02 49.97 -20.41
CA GLY A 24 -35.22 51.27 -21.03
C GLY A 24 -34.43 51.21 -22.35
N LEU A 25 -35.14 51.02 -23.46
CA LEU A 25 -34.61 51.06 -24.83
C LEU A 25 -34.38 52.52 -25.30
N GLU A 26 -33.69 52.66 -26.44
CA GLU A 26 -33.48 53.84 -27.31
C GLU A 26 -32.14 54.60 -27.12
N ASP A 27 -31.47 55.15 -28.13
CA ASP A 27 -31.30 54.92 -29.58
C ASP A 27 -30.11 55.84 -30.03
N ALA A 28 -29.61 55.59 -31.23
CA ALA A 28 -28.47 56.15 -31.95
C ALA A 28 -28.24 57.68 -31.94
N SER A 29 -26.96 58.09 -32.02
CA SER A 29 -26.36 58.62 -33.26
C SER A 29 -25.05 59.40 -32.99
N LEU A 30 -24.04 59.15 -33.83
CA LEU A 30 -23.23 60.14 -34.57
C LEU A 30 -21.86 59.56 -34.92
N PHE A 31 -21.82 58.99 -36.12
CA PHE A 31 -20.62 58.76 -36.92
C PHE A 31 -19.88 60.08 -37.17
N ASP A 32 -18.58 60.16 -36.87
CA ASP A 32 -17.70 61.26 -37.30
C ASP A 32 -16.71 60.75 -38.38
N GLU A 33 -16.95 61.17 -39.62
CA GLU A 33 -16.29 60.71 -40.85
C GLU A 33 -15.02 61.51 -41.20
N ARG A 34 -14.08 61.73 -40.26
CA ARG A 34 -12.91 62.60 -40.53
C ARG A 34 -11.52 62.02 -40.25
N LEU A 35 -11.37 60.69 -40.21
CA LEU A 35 -10.06 60.04 -40.04
C LEU A 35 -9.59 59.24 -41.28
N PHE A 36 -9.95 59.69 -42.48
CA PHE A 36 -9.79 58.90 -43.70
C PHE A 36 -8.43 59.01 -44.43
N PHE A 37 -7.45 59.82 -43.98
CA PHE A 37 -6.15 59.90 -44.66
C PHE A 37 -4.96 60.17 -43.73
N ALA A 38 -4.31 59.10 -43.25
CA ALA A 38 -2.89 59.11 -42.88
C ALA A 38 -2.28 57.70 -43.15
N PRO A 39 -1.13 57.58 -43.84
CA PRO A 39 -0.53 56.29 -44.12
C PRO A 39 0.32 55.86 -42.91
N GLN A 40 -0.03 54.73 -42.27
CA GLN A 40 0.77 54.16 -41.20
C GLN A 40 1.04 52.67 -41.45
N ALA A 41 2.31 52.31 -41.22
CA ALA A 41 3.02 51.14 -41.71
C ALA A 41 2.35 49.78 -41.47
N ALA A 42 2.57 48.87 -42.43
CA ALA A 42 2.13 47.48 -42.38
C ALA A 42 2.61 46.79 -41.09
N LYS A 43 1.66 46.35 -40.26
CA LYS A 43 1.93 45.43 -39.14
C LYS A 43 2.28 44.05 -39.71
N PRO A 44 3.33 43.38 -39.22
CA PRO A 44 3.69 42.06 -39.71
C PRO A 44 2.57 41.07 -39.40
N THR A 45 2.14 40.35 -40.43
CA THR A 45 1.20 39.23 -40.38
C THR A 45 1.64 38.26 -39.28
N GLN A 46 0.82 38.07 -38.25
CA GLN A 46 1.02 36.98 -37.31
C GLN A 46 0.95 35.68 -38.10
N ARG A 47 2.12 35.08 -38.32
CA ARG A 47 2.26 33.75 -38.90
C ARG A 47 1.55 32.79 -37.97
N ASN A 48 0.40 32.25 -38.41
CA ASN A 48 -0.30 31.17 -37.72
C ASN A 48 0.71 30.09 -37.35
N LYS A 49 0.93 29.91 -36.05
CA LYS A 49 1.66 28.78 -35.49
C LYS A 49 0.85 27.54 -35.90
N PRO A 50 1.44 26.49 -36.50
CA PRO A 50 0.68 25.29 -36.80
C PRO A 50 0.12 24.77 -35.48
N ALA A 51 -1.20 24.60 -35.44
CA ALA A 51 -1.91 24.00 -34.32
C ALA A 51 -1.21 22.68 -33.97
N LYS A 52 -0.88 22.51 -32.69
CA LYS A 52 -0.43 21.24 -32.13
C LYS A 52 -1.43 20.17 -32.61
N PRO A 53 -0.98 19.04 -33.19
CA PRO A 53 -1.91 18.01 -33.63
C PRO A 53 -2.80 17.61 -32.44
N PRO A 54 -4.09 17.34 -32.66
CA PRO A 54 -4.98 16.98 -31.58
C PRO A 54 -4.36 15.81 -30.83
N SER A 55 -4.11 15.99 -29.52
CA SER A 55 -3.69 14.91 -28.67
C SER A 55 -4.81 13.88 -28.70
N THR A 56 -4.61 12.81 -29.45
CA THR A 56 -5.45 11.64 -29.46
C THR A 56 -5.74 11.29 -27.99
N PRO A 57 -7.00 11.09 -27.57
CA PRO A 57 -7.28 10.63 -26.22
C PRO A 57 -6.56 9.29 -26.07
N VAL A 58 -5.49 9.29 -25.26
CA VAL A 58 -4.74 8.09 -24.94
C VAL A 58 -5.72 7.19 -24.21
N THR A 59 -6.11 6.11 -24.85
CA THR A 59 -6.99 5.11 -24.24
C THR A 59 -6.36 4.66 -22.91
N PRO A 60 -7.14 4.54 -21.81
CA PRO A 60 -6.66 4.10 -20.49
C PRO A 60 -5.95 2.74 -20.51
N GLU A 61 -6.09 1.99 -21.60
CA GLU A 61 -5.57 0.64 -21.78
C GLU A 61 -4.04 0.56 -21.94
N ALA A 62 -3.38 1.62 -22.43
CA ALA A 62 -1.94 1.55 -22.74
C ALA A 62 -1.02 1.89 -21.55
N HIS A 63 -1.49 2.71 -20.59
CA HIS A 63 -0.59 3.33 -19.59
C HIS A 63 -0.16 2.36 -18.48
N TYR A 64 -0.99 1.37 -18.12
CA TYR A 64 -0.68 0.45 -17.02
C TYR A 64 0.34 -0.65 -17.40
N HIS A 65 0.48 -0.97 -18.68
CA HIS A 65 1.47 -1.98 -19.13
C HIS A 65 2.90 -1.52 -18.85
N GLY A 66 3.24 -0.28 -19.20
CA GLY A 66 4.54 0.29 -18.86
C GLY A 66 4.74 0.47 -17.36
N HIS A 67 3.66 0.74 -16.61
CA HIS A 67 3.74 0.82 -15.14
C HIS A 67 4.11 -0.51 -14.50
N ARG A 68 3.48 -1.61 -14.93
CA ARG A 68 3.74 -2.97 -14.45
C ARG A 68 5.22 -3.35 -14.57
N GLU A 69 5.83 -3.07 -15.72
CA GLU A 69 7.23 -3.39 -15.96
C GLU A 69 8.18 -2.51 -15.14
N ARG A 70 7.93 -1.20 -15.06
CA ARG A 70 8.72 -0.29 -14.22
C ARG A 70 8.71 -0.68 -12.75
N LEU A 71 7.55 -1.10 -12.22
CA LEU A 71 7.42 -1.50 -10.83
C LEU A 71 8.17 -2.82 -10.55
N ARG A 72 8.12 -3.77 -11.49
CA ARG A 72 8.88 -5.03 -11.40
C ARG A 72 10.39 -4.80 -11.46
N ASN A 73 10.85 -3.90 -12.31
CA ASN A 73 12.27 -3.54 -12.38
C ASN A 73 12.73 -2.88 -11.09
N ARG A 74 11.96 -1.94 -10.54
CA ARG A 74 12.28 -1.33 -9.24
C ARG A 74 12.39 -2.36 -8.11
N TYR A 75 11.45 -3.31 -8.02
CA TYR A 75 11.54 -4.40 -7.04
C TYR A 75 12.78 -5.29 -7.27
N ARG A 76 13.11 -5.59 -8.53
CA ARG A 76 14.30 -6.38 -8.86
C ARG A 76 15.59 -5.68 -8.44
N ASP A 77 15.68 -4.38 -8.70
CA ASP A 77 16.93 -3.63 -8.56
C ASP A 77 17.14 -3.13 -7.12
N SER A 78 16.07 -2.90 -6.35
CA SER A 78 16.14 -2.25 -5.04
C SER A 78 15.35 -2.97 -3.94
N GLY A 79 14.75 -4.12 -4.23
CA GLY A 79 14.01 -4.93 -3.26
C GLY A 79 12.72 -4.27 -2.76
N ASP A 80 12.28 -4.70 -1.58
CA ASP A 80 11.06 -4.23 -0.92
C ASP A 80 11.21 -2.82 -0.31
N THR A 81 12.40 -2.46 0.18
CA THR A 81 12.68 -1.16 0.83
C THR A 81 12.44 0.06 -0.08
N ALA A 82 12.39 -0.14 -1.40
CA ALA A 82 12.16 0.90 -2.39
C ALA A 82 10.69 1.07 -2.81
N LEU A 83 9.76 0.33 -2.18
CA LEU A 83 8.34 0.32 -2.54
C LEU A 83 7.47 0.61 -1.32
N ALA A 84 6.39 1.36 -1.55
CA ALA A 84 5.35 1.50 -0.55
C ALA A 84 4.52 0.20 -0.44
N ASP A 85 3.86 -0.01 0.71
CA ASP A 85 2.99 -1.17 0.96
C ASP A 85 1.97 -1.42 -0.18
N TYR A 86 1.36 -0.36 -0.70
CA TYR A 86 0.39 -0.47 -1.78
C TYR A 86 1.05 -0.92 -3.10
N GLU A 87 2.31 -0.56 -3.34
CA GLU A 87 3.06 -0.98 -4.52
C GLU A 87 3.48 -2.46 -4.41
N ILE A 88 3.83 -2.93 -3.20
CA ILE A 88 4.08 -4.35 -2.93
C ILE A 88 2.82 -5.17 -3.19
N LEU A 89 1.68 -4.71 -2.67
CA LEU A 89 0.39 -5.36 -2.90
C LEU A 89 -0.01 -5.32 -4.38
N GLU A 90 0.27 -4.21 -5.07
CA GLU A 90 0.03 -4.08 -6.50
C GLU A 90 0.84 -5.09 -7.33
N LEU A 91 2.11 -5.30 -6.99
CA LEU A 91 2.96 -6.33 -7.63
C LEU A 91 2.40 -7.74 -7.46
N LEU A 92 1.85 -8.06 -6.28
CA LEU A 92 1.17 -9.33 -6.05
C LEU A 92 -0.09 -9.45 -6.91
N LEU A 93 -0.95 -8.42 -6.89
CA LEU A 93 -2.20 -8.39 -7.64
C LEU A 93 -1.97 -8.45 -9.16
N PHE A 94 -0.84 -7.98 -9.69
CA PHE A 94 -0.52 -8.15 -11.10
C PHE A 94 -0.51 -9.60 -11.57
N ARG A 95 -0.16 -10.54 -10.68
CA ARG A 95 -0.13 -11.98 -10.98
C ARG A 95 -1.51 -12.61 -10.88
N LEU A 96 -2.37 -12.07 -10.01
CA LEU A 96 -3.71 -12.58 -9.74
C LEU A 96 -4.76 -12.01 -10.70
N ILE A 97 -4.58 -10.77 -11.16
CA ILE A 97 -5.51 -10.05 -12.03
C ILE A 97 -4.77 -9.57 -13.30
N PRO A 98 -4.78 -10.36 -14.38
CA PRO A 98 -4.15 -9.99 -15.63
C PRO A 98 -4.91 -8.87 -16.34
N ARG A 99 -4.18 -8.02 -17.08
CA ARG A 99 -4.74 -7.01 -18.01
C ARG A 99 -5.71 -5.99 -17.39
N ARG A 100 -5.51 -5.64 -16.11
CA ARG A 100 -6.31 -4.61 -15.41
C ARG A 100 -5.39 -3.65 -14.64
N ASP A 101 -5.83 -2.42 -14.40
CA ASP A 101 -5.17 -1.57 -13.42
C ASP A 101 -5.47 -2.06 -11.98
N THR A 102 -4.45 -2.51 -11.26
CA THR A 102 -4.58 -3.05 -9.89
C THR A 102 -4.18 -2.04 -8.83
N LYS A 103 -3.66 -0.86 -9.21
CA LYS A 103 -3.32 0.21 -8.27
C LYS A 103 -4.52 0.67 -7.46
N PRO A 104 -5.72 0.90 -8.04
CA PRO A 104 -6.89 1.27 -7.25
C PRO A 104 -7.31 0.17 -6.27
N ILE A 105 -7.17 -1.09 -6.66
CA ILE A 105 -7.53 -2.26 -5.84
C ILE A 105 -6.59 -2.35 -4.64
N ALA A 106 -5.27 -2.23 -4.85
CA ALA A 106 -4.29 -2.24 -3.78
C ALA A 106 -4.53 -1.11 -2.76
N LYS A 107 -4.81 0.10 -3.25
CA LYS A 107 -5.14 1.24 -2.38
C LYS A 107 -6.45 1.03 -1.62
N ALA A 108 -7.49 0.48 -2.27
CA ALA A 108 -8.77 0.20 -1.62
C ALA A 108 -8.64 -0.86 -0.51
N LEU A 109 -7.84 -1.92 -0.75
CA LEU A 109 -7.54 -2.93 0.25
C LEU A 109 -6.84 -2.32 1.48
N LEU A 110 -5.80 -1.52 1.27
CA LEU A 110 -5.10 -0.87 2.39
C LEU A 110 -5.94 0.19 3.09
N ALA A 111 -6.75 0.95 2.36
CA ALA A 111 -7.68 1.91 2.97
C ALA A 111 -8.70 1.22 3.87
N ARG A 112 -9.17 0.03 3.49
CA ARG A 112 -10.16 -0.73 4.26
C ARG A 112 -9.56 -1.50 5.45
N PHE A 113 -8.38 -2.10 5.27
CA PHE A 113 -7.80 -3.01 6.26
C PHE A 113 -6.58 -2.43 6.99
N GLY A 114 -6.15 -1.21 6.65
CA GLY A 114 -5.12 -0.43 7.32
C GLY A 114 -3.69 -0.81 6.91
N THR A 115 -3.33 -2.08 7.08
CA THR A 115 -1.96 -2.57 6.85
C THR A 115 -1.94 -3.81 5.96
N LEU A 116 -0.77 -4.18 5.43
CA LEU A 116 -0.60 -5.46 4.72
C LEU A 116 -1.04 -6.65 5.58
N GLY A 117 -0.68 -6.65 6.86
CA GLY A 117 -1.13 -7.66 7.82
C GLY A 117 -2.66 -7.70 7.96
N GLY A 118 -3.31 -6.54 7.97
CA GLY A 118 -4.77 -6.42 7.97
C GLY A 118 -5.40 -7.02 6.71
N VAL A 119 -4.83 -6.75 5.53
CA VAL A 119 -5.30 -7.31 4.24
C VAL A 119 -5.19 -8.84 4.25
N PHE A 120 -4.02 -9.39 4.58
CA PHE A 120 -3.82 -10.85 4.61
C PHE A 120 -4.62 -11.53 5.75
N GLY A 121 -4.90 -10.81 6.83
CA GLY A 121 -5.70 -11.26 7.97
C GLY A 121 -7.21 -11.29 7.70
N ALA A 122 -7.74 -10.38 6.88
CA ALA A 122 -9.17 -10.25 6.61
C ALA A 122 -9.80 -11.53 6.02
N SER A 123 -11.04 -11.87 6.40
CA SER A 123 -11.74 -13.06 5.85
C SER A 123 -11.98 -12.93 4.35
N THR A 124 -12.14 -14.05 3.65
CA THR A 124 -12.42 -14.06 2.20
C THR A 124 -13.69 -13.29 1.86
N ASN A 125 -14.72 -13.34 2.71
CA ASN A 125 -15.96 -12.58 2.53
C ASN A 125 -15.71 -11.06 2.58
N LEU A 126 -14.95 -10.59 3.57
CA LEU A 126 -14.63 -9.16 3.69
C LEU A 126 -13.74 -8.67 2.55
N LEU A 127 -12.82 -9.51 2.06
CA LEU A 127 -11.97 -9.19 0.91
C LEU A 127 -12.79 -8.99 -0.36
N GLN A 128 -13.80 -9.84 -0.59
CA GLN A 128 -14.66 -9.80 -1.78
C GLN A 128 -15.58 -8.59 -1.84
N GLU A 129 -15.81 -7.91 -0.72
CA GLU A 129 -16.53 -6.63 -0.72
C GLU A 129 -15.71 -5.49 -1.35
N VAL A 130 -14.40 -5.68 -1.59
CA VAL A 130 -13.59 -4.70 -2.31
C VAL A 130 -13.74 -4.88 -3.81
N ASN A 131 -14.20 -3.83 -4.49
CA ASN A 131 -14.39 -3.83 -5.94
C ASN A 131 -13.11 -4.25 -6.70
N GLY A 132 -13.22 -5.33 -7.47
CA GLY A 132 -12.09 -5.91 -8.22
C GLY A 132 -11.41 -7.10 -7.53
N VAL A 133 -11.83 -7.46 -6.31
CA VAL A 133 -11.39 -8.68 -5.62
C VAL A 133 -12.47 -9.74 -5.76
N GLY A 134 -12.27 -10.67 -6.70
CA GLY A 134 -13.12 -11.84 -6.84
C GLY A 134 -12.74 -12.97 -5.88
N GLU A 135 -13.53 -14.05 -5.88
CA GLU A 135 -13.30 -15.23 -5.04
C GLU A 135 -11.89 -15.80 -5.19
N ALA A 136 -11.40 -15.97 -6.43
CA ALA A 136 -10.05 -16.49 -6.70
C ALA A 136 -8.95 -15.59 -6.09
N VAL A 137 -9.06 -14.27 -6.25
CA VAL A 137 -8.10 -13.31 -5.70
C VAL A 137 -8.11 -13.35 -4.17
N ALA A 138 -9.31 -13.41 -3.57
CA ALA A 138 -9.45 -13.52 -2.12
C ALA A 138 -8.83 -14.82 -1.57
N LEU A 139 -9.03 -15.94 -2.27
CA LEU A 139 -8.42 -17.23 -1.94
C LEU A 139 -6.90 -17.18 -2.03
N ASP A 140 -6.35 -16.60 -3.11
CA ASP A 140 -4.91 -16.50 -3.31
C ASP A 140 -4.24 -15.59 -2.26
N LEU A 141 -4.89 -14.48 -1.87
CA LEU A 141 -4.42 -13.65 -0.76
C LEU A 141 -4.39 -14.46 0.56
N LYS A 142 -5.40 -15.31 0.80
CA LYS A 142 -5.41 -16.23 1.94
C LYS A 142 -4.35 -17.33 1.86
N LEU A 143 -4.05 -17.81 0.67
CA LEU A 143 -2.99 -18.77 0.45
C LEU A 143 -1.63 -18.16 0.81
N VAL A 144 -1.33 -16.94 0.33
CA VAL A 144 -0.11 -16.21 0.68
C VAL A 144 0.01 -16.00 2.19
N ALA A 145 -1.09 -15.59 2.84
CA ALA A 145 -1.14 -15.46 4.30
C ALA A 145 -0.81 -16.80 5.00
N SER A 146 -1.39 -17.91 4.52
CA SER A 146 -1.18 -19.24 5.08
C SER A 146 0.26 -19.72 4.91
N VAL A 147 0.90 -19.41 3.79
CA VAL A 147 2.33 -19.70 3.55
C VAL A 147 3.19 -18.90 4.53
N ALA A 148 2.96 -17.60 4.66
CA ALA A 148 3.69 -16.76 5.61
C ALA A 148 3.54 -17.26 7.06
N GLN A 149 2.33 -17.63 7.47
CA GLN A 149 2.08 -18.21 8.79
C GLN A 149 2.81 -19.55 9.00
N ARG A 150 2.85 -20.41 7.98
CA ARG A 150 3.60 -21.68 8.06
C ARG A 150 5.11 -21.46 8.12
N MET A 151 5.65 -20.49 7.39
CA MET A 151 7.07 -20.12 7.46
C MET A 151 7.43 -19.66 8.88
N LEU A 152 6.67 -18.70 9.44
CA LEU A 152 6.89 -18.21 10.81
C LEU A 152 6.75 -19.32 11.85
N LYS A 153 5.78 -20.23 11.68
CA LYS A 153 5.62 -21.39 12.58
C LYS A 153 6.79 -22.37 12.43
N SER A 154 7.32 -22.58 11.23
CA SER A 154 8.44 -23.50 11.00
C SER A 154 9.73 -23.04 11.69
N GLU A 155 10.00 -21.74 11.72
CA GLU A 155 11.14 -21.17 12.45
C GLU A 155 11.04 -21.39 13.96
N LEU A 156 9.81 -21.49 14.49
CA LEU A 156 9.55 -21.83 15.90
C LEU A 156 9.62 -23.33 16.19
N THR A 157 9.44 -24.19 15.17
CA THR A 157 9.31 -25.65 15.36
C THR A 157 10.64 -26.40 15.15
N GLY A 158 11.69 -25.72 14.66
CA GLY A 158 13.01 -26.31 14.41
C GLY A 158 14.09 -26.03 15.45
N LYS A 159 13.83 -25.16 16.44
CA LYS A 159 14.82 -24.79 17.46
C LYS A 159 14.58 -25.59 18.75
N PRO A 160 15.58 -26.29 19.29
CA PRO A 160 15.44 -26.91 20.61
C PRO A 160 15.08 -25.83 21.63
N VAL A 161 13.92 -25.98 22.26
CA VAL A 161 13.51 -25.10 23.35
C VAL A 161 14.11 -25.66 24.62
N LEU A 162 15.13 -24.99 25.14
CA LEU A 162 15.81 -25.36 26.39
C LEU A 162 15.01 -24.81 27.58
N SER A 163 13.74 -25.25 27.69
CA SER A 163 12.76 -24.75 28.66
C SER A 163 12.96 -25.29 30.09
N SER A 164 13.92 -26.19 30.30
CA SER A 164 14.26 -26.74 31.60
C SER A 164 15.74 -27.09 31.69
N TRP A 165 16.26 -27.18 32.91
CA TRP A 165 17.61 -27.68 33.17
C TRP A 165 17.84 -29.07 32.56
N LYS A 166 16.83 -29.95 32.65
CA LYS A 166 16.88 -31.27 32.02
C LYS A 166 17.03 -31.17 30.50
N ALA A 167 16.22 -30.34 29.84
CA ALA A 167 16.29 -30.15 28.39
C ALA A 167 17.65 -29.58 27.93
N LEU A 168 18.24 -28.68 28.73
CA LEU A 168 19.58 -28.16 28.50
C LEU A 168 20.65 -29.27 28.61
N ILE A 169 20.61 -30.07 29.67
CA ILE A 169 21.56 -31.18 29.87
C ILE A 169 21.40 -32.25 28.79
N ASP A 170 20.17 -32.63 28.43
CA ASP A 170 19.89 -33.60 27.37
C ASP A 170 20.40 -33.10 26.00
N TYR A 171 20.24 -31.79 25.72
CA TYR A 171 20.81 -31.15 24.53
C TYR A 171 22.34 -31.21 24.53
N CYS A 172 22.99 -30.78 25.61
CA CYS A 172 24.45 -30.79 25.73
C CYS A 172 25.01 -32.21 25.60
N HIS A 173 24.39 -33.20 26.23
CA HIS A 173 24.78 -34.60 26.08
C HIS A 173 24.68 -35.07 24.63
N THR A 174 23.62 -34.70 23.92
CA THR A 174 23.42 -35.07 22.52
C THR A 174 24.46 -34.37 21.62
N ALA A 175 24.68 -33.07 21.83
CA ALA A 175 25.61 -32.25 21.04
C ALA A 175 27.09 -32.66 21.27
N MET A 176 27.41 -33.21 22.43
CA MET A 176 28.77 -33.60 22.83
C MET A 176 28.99 -35.13 22.91
N ALA A 177 28.02 -35.93 22.49
CA ALA A 177 28.00 -37.39 22.70
C ALA A 177 29.24 -38.14 22.16
N HIS A 178 29.96 -37.56 21.20
CA HIS A 178 31.14 -38.15 20.56
C HIS A 178 32.40 -37.27 20.70
N GLU A 179 32.35 -36.25 21.56
CA GLU A 179 33.50 -35.37 21.77
C GLU A 179 34.36 -35.87 22.93
N THR A 180 35.66 -36.05 22.68
CA THR A 180 36.61 -36.56 23.68
C THR A 180 37.36 -35.44 24.41
N ARG A 181 37.09 -34.18 24.06
CA ARG A 181 37.77 -32.99 24.60
C ARG A 181 36.75 -32.06 25.27
N GLU A 182 37.16 -31.42 26.34
CA GLU A 182 36.33 -30.41 27.00
C GLU A 182 36.06 -29.25 26.04
N GLN A 183 34.81 -28.77 26.02
CA GLN A 183 34.38 -27.65 25.19
C GLN A 183 33.75 -26.58 26.05
N PHE A 184 34.22 -25.34 25.93
CA PHE A 184 33.50 -24.19 26.43
C PHE A 184 32.56 -23.71 25.34
N ARG A 185 31.24 -23.81 25.58
CA ARG A 185 30.19 -23.47 24.61
C ARG A 185 29.35 -22.29 25.08
N ILE A 186 28.95 -21.45 24.13
CA ILE A 186 27.96 -20.40 24.33
C ILE A 186 26.71 -20.77 23.55
N LEU A 187 25.58 -20.86 24.27
CA LEU A 187 24.26 -21.09 23.69
C LEU A 187 23.51 -19.75 23.65
N PHE A 188 23.20 -19.28 22.44
CA PHE A 188 22.39 -18.09 22.24
C PHE A 188 20.92 -18.49 22.26
N LEU A 189 20.14 -17.89 23.16
CA LEU A 189 18.73 -18.21 23.34
C LEU A 189 17.85 -16.99 23.04
N ASP A 190 16.67 -17.23 22.49
CA ASP A 190 15.65 -16.19 22.37
C ASP A 190 14.87 -15.99 23.68
N LYS A 191 13.92 -15.04 23.70
CA LYS A 191 13.08 -14.74 24.88
C LYS A 191 12.18 -15.91 25.32
N ARG A 192 12.08 -16.99 24.53
CA ARG A 192 11.31 -18.20 24.80
C ARG A 192 12.22 -19.40 25.10
N ASN A 193 13.52 -19.17 25.32
CA ASN A 193 14.55 -20.20 25.51
C ASN A 193 14.75 -21.12 24.29
N ALA A 194 14.39 -20.67 23.09
CA ALA A 194 14.71 -21.41 21.87
C ALA A 194 16.16 -21.15 21.46
N LEU A 195 16.90 -22.23 21.17
CA LEU A 195 18.30 -22.15 20.74
C LEU A 195 18.43 -21.47 19.38
N ILE A 196 19.03 -20.30 19.37
CA ILE A 196 19.36 -19.49 18.19
C ILE A 196 20.66 -19.98 17.56
N ALA A 197 21.69 -20.21 18.38
CA ALA A 197 23.01 -20.67 17.96
C ALA A 197 23.75 -21.38 19.10
N ASP A 198 24.67 -22.28 18.75
CA ASP A 198 25.54 -23.03 19.65
C ASP A 198 26.98 -22.90 19.14
N GLU A 199 27.80 -22.14 19.85
CA GLU A 199 29.18 -21.81 19.46
C GLU A 199 30.19 -22.38 20.46
N ILE A 200 31.27 -22.98 19.96
CA ILE A 200 32.40 -23.43 20.78
C ILE A 200 33.42 -22.29 20.84
N GLN A 201 33.62 -21.71 22.02
CA GLN A 201 34.56 -20.62 22.27
C GLN A 201 35.95 -21.12 22.71
N GLY A 202 36.07 -22.37 23.12
CA GLY A 202 37.35 -22.98 23.47
C GLY A 202 37.29 -24.50 23.47
N LEU A 203 38.36 -25.13 22.97
CA LEU A 203 38.61 -26.57 23.09
C LEU A 203 39.69 -26.75 24.16
N GLY A 204 39.39 -27.50 25.22
CA GLY A 204 40.37 -27.82 26.27
C GLY A 204 41.57 -28.54 25.67
N THR A 205 42.77 -28.06 25.96
CA THR A 205 43.98 -28.88 26.00
C THR A 205 44.24 -29.24 27.46
N VAL A 206 45.00 -30.32 27.68
CA VAL A 206 45.13 -31.05 28.95
C VAL A 206 45.50 -30.19 30.18
N ASP A 207 46.03 -28.96 30.00
CA ASP A 207 46.49 -28.14 31.13
C ASP A 207 46.04 -26.66 31.15
N HIS A 208 45.23 -26.17 30.20
CA HIS A 208 44.77 -24.77 30.26
C HIS A 208 43.58 -24.44 29.36
N THR A 209 42.67 -23.61 29.86
CA THR A 209 41.66 -22.89 29.07
C THR A 209 41.87 -21.39 29.30
N PRO A 210 42.48 -20.64 28.37
CA PRO A 210 42.48 -19.19 28.47
C PRO A 210 41.06 -18.70 28.09
N VAL A 211 40.46 -17.97 29.02
CA VAL A 211 39.23 -17.19 28.83
C VAL A 211 39.56 -15.77 28.39
#